data_AF-A0A562QUM5-F1
#
_entry.id   AF-A0A562QUM5-F1
#
_cell.length_a   1.000
_cell.length_b   1.000
_cell.length_c   1.000
_cell.angle_alpha   90.00
_cell.angle_beta   90.00
_cell.angle_gamma   90.00
#
_symmetry.space_group_name_H-M   'P 1'
#
loop_
_entity.id
_entity.type
_entity.pdbx_description
1 polymer ?
#
loop_
_entity_poly.entity_id
_entity_poly.type
_entity_poly.pdbx_seq_one_letter_code
_entity_poly.pdbx_strand_id
1 'polypeptide(L)' 'MRPKKHKTTGSNDLFRARLDQIINMKHELVLLAGKVDWDWIDGEIAPLYSENGRPGIET' A
#
# COMPACT_ATOMS: atom_id res chain seq x y z
N MET A 1 -0.49 1.07 -15.14
CA MET A 1 0.05 -0.18 -14.58
C MET A 1 -0.53 -0.39 -13.18
N ARG A 2 -1.10 -1.56 -12.88
CA ARG A 2 -1.58 -1.89 -11.51
C ARG A 2 -0.39 -2.18 -10.58
N PRO A 3 -0.29 -1.53 -9.41
CA PRO A 3 0.74 -1.84 -8.42
C PRO A 3 0.54 -3.25 -7.84
N LYS A 4 1.65 -3.94 -7.54
CA LYS A 4 1.61 -5.26 -6.88
C LYS A 4 1.18 -5.08 -5.43
N LYS A 5 0.24 -5.91 -4.95
CA LYS A 5 -0.11 -5.95 -3.52
C LYS A 5 1.15 -6.22 -2.69
N HIS A 6 1.37 -5.37 -1.69
CA HIS A 6 2.49 -5.53 -0.77
C HIS A 6 2.29 -6.82 0.03
N LYS A 7 3.29 -7.70 0.04
CA LYS A 7 3.34 -8.86 0.91
C LYS A 7 4.27 -8.53 2.07
N THR A 8 3.75 -8.53 3.29
CA THR A 8 4.61 -8.44 4.48
C THR A 8 5.44 -9.71 4.55
N THR A 9 6.69 -9.61 4.13
CA THR A 9 7.68 -10.62 4.48
C THR A 9 7.96 -10.40 5.96
N GLY A 10 7.65 -11.37 6.83
CA GLY A 10 7.91 -11.27 8.28
C GLY A 10 9.40 -11.15 8.65
N SER A 11 10.26 -10.91 7.67
CA SER A 11 11.66 -10.58 7.85
C SER A 11 11.75 -9.17 8.44
N ASN A 12 12.11 -9.10 9.72
CA ASN A 12 12.59 -7.86 10.33
C ASN A 12 13.92 -7.51 9.66
N ASP A 13 13.85 -6.91 8.48
CA ASP A 13 14.99 -6.26 7.88
C ASP A 13 15.41 -5.12 8.81
N LEU A 14 16.54 -5.30 9.48
CA LEU A 14 17.04 -4.43 10.55
C LEU A 14 17.19 -2.96 10.10
N PHE A 15 17.26 -2.74 8.79
CA PHE A 15 17.47 -1.45 8.15
C PHE A 15 16.19 -0.81 7.58
N ARG A 16 15.06 -1.51 7.58
CA ARG A 16 13.77 -0.94 7.19
C ARG A 16 12.94 -0.64 8.42
N ALA A 17 12.91 0.64 8.82
CA ALA A 17 11.97 1.10 9.83
C ALA A 17 10.54 0.88 9.32
N ARG A 18 9.81 -0.05 9.95
CA ARG A 18 8.43 -0.33 9.56
C ARG A 18 7.56 0.82 10.03
N LEU A 19 6.56 1.18 9.24
CA LEU A 19 5.67 2.30 9.55
C LEU A 19 5.00 2.12 10.92
N ASP A 20 4.57 0.90 11.25
CA ASP A 20 3.94 0.57 12.53
C ASP A 20 4.88 0.63 13.75
N GLN A 21 6.19 0.68 13.53
CA GLN A 21 7.19 0.94 14.58
C GLN A 21 7.42 2.44 14.80
N ILE A 22 7.08 3.28 13.81
CA ILE A 22 7.34 4.72 13.81
C ILE A 22 6.10 5.50 14.28
N ILE A 23 4.90 5.01 13.97
CA ILE A 23 3.65 5.74 14.22
C ILE A 23 2.90 5.24 15.45
N ASN A 24 2.06 6.10 16.03
CA ASN A 24 1.13 5.70 17.09
C ASN A 24 0.01 4.81 16.52
N MET A 25 0.01 3.53 16.87
CA MET A 25 -1.01 2.57 16.42
C MET A 25 -2.42 2.85 16.98
N LYS A 26 -2.57 3.71 17.98
CA LYS A 26 -3.87 4.19 18.49
C LYS A 26 -4.38 5.44 17.78
N HIS A 27 -3.64 5.95 16.79
CA HIS A 27 -4.04 7.12 16.03
C HIS A 27 -5.34 6.84 15.26
N GLU A 28 -6.24 7.83 15.19
CA GLU A 28 -7.57 7.70 14.59
C GLU A 28 -7.54 7.18 13.15
N LEU A 29 -6.57 7.65 12.34
CA LEU A 29 -6.39 7.19 10.95
C LEU A 29 -5.97 5.73 10.86
N VAL A 30 -5.19 5.23 11.82
CA VAL A 30 -4.79 3.80 11.86
C VAL A 30 -6.02 2.95 12.20
N LEU A 31 -6.82 3.40 13.17
CA LEU A 31 -8.06 2.72 13.55
C LEU A 31 -9.09 2.75 12.41
N LEU A 32 -9.20 3.87 11.70
CA LEU A 32 -10.06 4.01 10.52
C LEU A 32 -9.60 3.05 9.41
N ALA A 33 -8.30 3.04 9.12
CA ALA A 33 -7.75 2.12 8.12
C ALA A 33 -8.03 0.66 8.45
N GLY A 34 -8.05 0.26 9.73
CA GLY A 34 -8.42 -1.10 10.14
C GLY A 34 -9.89 -1.45 9.94
N LYS A 35 -10.78 -0.47 9.76
CA LYS A 35 -12.22 -0.68 9.51
C LYS A 35 -12.60 -0.67 8.04
N VAL A 36 -11.70 -0.18 7.17
CA VAL A 36 -11.95 -0.07 5.74
C VAL A 36 -11.70 -1.42 5.08
N ASP A 37 -12.63 -1.85 4.22
CA ASP A 37 -12.44 -3.00 3.34
C ASP A 37 -11.56 -2.61 2.16
N TRP A 38 -10.24 -2.76 2.33
CA TRP A 38 -9.26 -2.44 1.31
C TRP A 38 -9.29 -3.41 0.12
N ASP A 39 -9.73 -4.65 0.32
CA ASP A 39 -9.81 -5.62 -0.76
C ASP A 39 -10.97 -5.31 -1.71
N TRP A 40 -12.11 -4.87 -1.17
CA TRP A 40 -13.21 -4.35 -1.98
C TRP A 40 -12.81 -3.10 -2.76
N ILE A 41 -12.19 -2.10 -2.11
CA ILE A 41 -11.72 -0.87 -2.80
C ILE A 41 -10.73 -1.21 -3.90
N ASP A 42 -9.75 -2.09 -3.63
CA ASP A 42 -8.79 -2.53 -4.64
C ASP A 42 -9.50 -3.24 -5.80
N GLY A 43 -10.56 -4.02 -5.53
CA GLY A 43 -11.39 -4.65 -6.56
C GLY A 43 -12.11 -3.66 -7.48
N GLU A 44 -12.67 -2.59 -6.91
CA GLU A 44 -13.38 -1.55 -7.67
C GLU A 44 -12.42 -0.67 -8.49
N ILE A 45 -11.24 -0.38 -7.94
CA ILE A 45 -10.26 0.52 -8.59
C ILE A 45 -9.35 -0.26 -9.56
N ALA A 46 -9.08 -1.55 -9.32
CA ALA A 46 -8.18 -2.35 -10.15
C ALA A 46 -8.46 -2.28 -11.66
N PRO A 47 -9.73 -2.36 -12.14
CA PRO A 47 -10.05 -2.26 -13.56
C PRO A 47 -9.76 -0.87 -14.16
N LEU A 48 -9.67 0.17 -13.34
CA LEU A 48 -9.43 1.54 -13.79
C LEU A 48 -7.95 1.82 -14.05
N TYR A 49 -7.05 0.94 -13.60
CA TYR A 49 -5.64 1.05 -13.93
C TYR A 49 -5.39 0.67 -15.39
N SER A 50 -4.65 1.51 -16.11
CA SER A 50 -4.06 1.13 -17.39
C SER A 50 -3.19 -0.12 -17.22
N GLU A 51 -3.18 -1.00 -18.22
CA GLU A 51 -2.25 -2.13 -18.25
C GLU A 51 -0.80 -1.62 -18.41
N ASN A 52 -0.62 -0.57 -19.21
CA ASN A 52 0.67 0.02 -19.50
C ASN A 52 1.06 1.07 -18.45
N GLY A 53 2.35 1.14 -18.13
CA GLY A 53 2.93 2.23 -17.36
C GLY A 53 2.94 3.53 -18.17
N ARG A 54 3.09 4.68 -17.50
CA ARG A 54 3.43 5.92 -18.21
C ARG A 54 4.85 5.76 -18.77
N PRO A 55 5.07 5.96 -20.08
CA PRO A 55 6.42 5.89 -20.64
C PRO A 55 7.33 6.92 -19.97
N GLY A 56 8.58 6.52 -19.73
CA GLY A 56 9.61 7.45 -19.28
C GLY A 56 9.85 8.49 -20.36
N ILE A 57 9.86 9.76 -19.98
CA ILE A 57 10.33 10.85 -20.84
C ILE A 57 11.80 11.10 -20.52
N GLU A 58 12.62 11.29 -21.55
CA GLU A 58 14.01 11.72 -21.36
C GLU A 58 14.01 13.09 -20.68
N THR A 59 14.88 13.26 -19.67
CA THR A 59 15.04 14.51 -18.91
C THR A 59 16.16 15.34 -19.49
#